data_AF-A0A7G6UNI1-F1
#
_entry.id   AF-A0A7G6UNI1-F1
#
_cell.length_a   1.000
_cell.length_b   1.000
_cell.length_c   1.000
_cell.angle_alpha   90.00
_cell.angle_beta   90.00
_cell.angle_gamma   90.00
#
_symmetry.space_group_name_H-M   'P 1'
#
loop_
_entity.id
_entity.type
_entity.pdbx_description
1 polymer ?
#
loop_
_entity_poly.entity_id
_entity_poly.type
_entity_poly.pdbx_seq_one_letter_code
_entity_poly.pdbx_strand_id
1 'polypeptide(L)'
;MDTLADIRAVLAAAGERIERGALREEPRVFMDRLWRQVYDTAPDDLQPYVWARLADFSAQLGLVGELSAHRSPVRAPPEVFARR
;
A
#
# COMPACT_ATOMS: atom_id res chain seq x y z
N MET A 1 5.55 13.61 16.69
CA MET A 1 4.77 12.46 16.21
C MET A 1 5.73 11.49 15.58
N ASP A 2 5.55 10.19 15.80
CA ASP A 2 6.41 9.14 15.25
C ASP A 2 5.78 8.68 13.93
N THR A 3 6.28 9.24 12.83
CA THR A 3 5.76 9.01 11.48
C THR A 3 5.70 7.52 11.12
N LEU A 4 6.65 6.71 11.61
CA LEU A 4 6.64 5.27 11.38
C LEU A 4 5.52 4.58 12.17
N ALA A 5 5.35 4.92 13.45
CA ALA A 5 4.28 4.37 14.27
C ALA A 5 2.89 4.71 13.69
N ASP A 6 2.71 5.94 13.23
CA ASP A 6 1.46 6.41 12.63
C ASP A 6 1.15 5.66 11.31
N ILE A 7 2.14 5.53 10.41
CA ILE A 7 2.01 4.75 9.17
C ILE A 7 1.67 3.29 9.48
N ARG A 8 2.34 2.66 10.46
CA ARG A 8 2.08 1.27 10.84
C ARG A 8 0.67 1.09 11.38
N ALA A 9 0.17 2.01 12.18
CA ALA A 9 -1.19 1.96 12.71
C ALA A 9 -2.23 2.04 11.59
N VAL A 10 -2.04 2.94 10.62
CA VAL A 10 -2.94 3.07 9.46
C VAL A 10 -2.91 1.81 8.59
N LEU A 11 -1.73 1.27 8.29
CA LEU A 11 -1.60 0.04 7.52
C LEU A 11 -2.20 -1.17 8.25
N ALA A 12 -2.04 -1.28 9.56
CA ALA A 12 -2.66 -2.34 10.35
C ALA A 12 -4.20 -2.28 10.28
N ALA A 13 -4.77 -1.10 10.49
CA ALA A 13 -6.21 -0.90 10.39
C ALA A 13 -6.77 -1.16 8.97
N ALA A 14 -6.01 -0.81 7.93
CA ALA A 14 -6.35 -1.15 6.56
C ALA A 14 -6.35 -2.66 6.30
N GLY A 15 -5.31 -3.36 6.78
CA GLY A 15 -5.21 -4.82 6.70
C GLY A 15 -6.39 -5.53 7.33
N GLU A 16 -6.75 -5.15 8.56
CA GLU A 16 -7.92 -5.74 9.25
C GLU A 16 -9.23 -5.55 8.47
N ARG A 17 -9.40 -4.40 7.80
CA ARG A 17 -10.61 -4.12 7.01
C ARG A 17 -10.69 -5.00 5.76
N ILE A 18 -9.55 -5.19 5.09
CA ILE A 18 -9.44 -6.07 3.91
C ILE A 18 -9.71 -7.51 4.32
N GLU A 19 -9.05 -8.00 5.38
CA GLU A 19 -9.19 -9.37 5.87
C GLU A 19 -10.64 -9.70 6.29
N ARG A 20 -11.36 -8.72 6.86
CA ARG A 20 -12.77 -8.88 7.24
C ARG A 20 -13.75 -8.66 6.08
N GLY A 21 -13.28 -8.31 4.87
CA GLY A 21 -14.16 -7.94 3.76
C GLY A 21 -15.05 -6.72 4.06
N ALA A 22 -14.62 -5.84 4.97
CA ALA A 22 -15.43 -4.76 5.53
C ALA A 22 -15.27 -3.43 4.77
N LEU A 23 -14.91 -3.49 3.48
CA LEU A 23 -14.79 -2.31 2.64
C LEU A 23 -16.19 -1.80 2.27
N ARG A 24 -16.46 -0.55 2.65
CA ARG A 24 -17.72 0.14 2.32
C ARG A 24 -17.71 0.78 0.94
N GLU A 25 -16.53 0.91 0.36
CA GLU A 25 -16.27 1.60 -0.90
C GLU A 25 -15.60 0.65 -1.90
N GLU A 26 -15.54 1.06 -3.16
CA GLU A 26 -14.86 0.30 -4.20
C GLU A 26 -13.38 0.08 -3.83
N PRO A 27 -12.83 -1.15 -3.97
CA PRO A 27 -11.44 -1.48 -3.60
C PRO A 27 -10.39 -0.52 -4.19
N ARG A 28 -10.60 -0.03 -5.42
CA ARG A 28 -9.71 0.95 -6.07
C ARG A 28 -9.71 2.30 -5.36
N VAL A 29 -10.89 2.79 -4.97
CA VAL A 29 -11.05 4.08 -4.26
C VAL A 29 -10.43 3.98 -2.87
N PHE A 30 -10.64 2.85 -2.19
CA PHE A 30 -9.99 2.56 -0.92
C PHE A 30 -8.46 2.59 -1.04
N MET A 31 -7.90 1.87 -2.02
CA MET A 31 -6.46 1.83 -2.26
C MET A 31 -5.87 3.20 -2.64
N ASP A 32 -6.57 4.01 -3.44
CA ASP A 32 -6.13 5.37 -3.77
C ASP A 32 -6.02 6.26 -2.53
N ARG A 33 -7.02 6.21 -1.66
CA ARG A 33 -7.02 6.99 -0.41
C ARG A 33 -5.94 6.53 0.54
N LEU A 34 -5.81 5.21 0.72
CA LEU A 34 -4.78 4.63 1.58
C LEU A 34 -3.39 5.03 1.08
N TRP A 35 -3.16 4.95 -0.24
CA TRP A 35 -1.93 5.40 -0.87
C TRP A 35 -1.57 6.85 -0.50
N ARG A 36 -2.49 7.79 -0.74
CA ARG A 36 -2.25 9.21 -0.43
C ARG A 36 -2.00 9.46 1.05
N GLN A 37 -2.62 8.64 1.90
CA GLN A 37 -2.49 8.76 3.35
C GLN A 37 -1.17 8.22 3.90
N VAL A 38 -0.59 7.17 3.30
CA VAL A 38 0.60 6.52 3.85
C VAL A 38 1.85 6.64 2.98
N TYR A 39 1.72 6.67 1.65
CA TYR A 39 2.86 6.70 0.74
C TYR A 39 3.29 8.13 0.45
N ASP A 40 2.36 9.02 0.09
CA ASP A 40 2.68 10.41 -0.24
C ASP A 40 3.20 11.20 0.98
N THR A 41 2.90 10.73 2.20
CA THR A 41 3.39 11.33 3.45
C THR A 41 4.59 10.58 4.05
N ALA A 42 4.98 9.44 3.47
CA ALA A 42 6.10 8.65 3.99
C ALA A 42 7.45 9.31 3.64
N PRO A 43 8.38 9.38 4.61
CA PRO A 43 9.79 9.58 4.34
C PRO A 43 10.32 8.56 3.31
N ASP A 44 11.28 8.97 2.49
CA ASP A 44 11.83 8.15 1.40
C ASP A 44 12.41 6.81 1.87
N ASP A 45 12.96 6.75 3.08
CA ASP A 45 13.48 5.52 3.70
C ASP A 45 12.37 4.52 4.07
N LEU A 46 11.14 5.00 4.29
CA LEU A 46 9.98 4.17 4.61
C LEU A 46 9.15 3.78 3.38
N GLN A 47 9.28 4.50 2.26
CA GLN A 47 8.54 4.22 1.02
C GLN A 47 8.66 2.76 0.53
N PRO A 48 9.82 2.08 0.58
CA PRO A 48 9.90 0.66 0.19
C PRO A 48 9.02 -0.25 1.04
N TYR A 49 8.99 -0.01 2.36
CA TYR A 49 8.14 -0.75 3.29
C TYR A 49 6.65 -0.49 3.02
N VAL A 50 6.28 0.78 2.86
CA VAL A 50 4.89 1.18 2.60
C VAL A 50 4.41 0.60 1.28
N TRP A 51 5.23 0.70 0.22
CA TRP A 51 4.91 0.13 -1.09
C TRP A 51 4.65 -1.38 -1.01
N ALA A 52 5.52 -2.14 -0.34
CA ALA A 52 5.33 -3.59 -0.19
C ALA A 52 3.97 -3.92 0.43
N ARG A 53 3.58 -3.21 1.50
CA ARG A 53 2.28 -3.41 2.16
C ARG A 53 1.09 -3.03 1.28
N LEU A 54 1.19 -1.95 0.52
CA LEU A 54 0.14 -1.55 -0.42
C LEU A 54 0.00 -2.55 -1.57
N ALA A 55 1.12 -3.09 -2.06
CA ALA A 55 1.11 -4.15 -3.08
C ALA A 55 0.43 -5.43 -2.56
N ASP A 56 0.73 -5.86 -1.32
CA ASP A 56 0.07 -7.00 -0.69
C ASP A 56 -1.45 -6.82 -0.61
N PHE A 57 -1.91 -5.66 -0.13
CA PHE A 57 -3.33 -5.35 -0.03
C PHE A 57 -4.04 -5.38 -1.38
N SER A 58 -3.35 -4.93 -2.42
CA SER A 58 -3.90 -4.90 -3.77
C SER A 58 -4.01 -6.30 -4.36
N ALA A 59 -3.04 -7.17 -4.06
CA ALA A 59 -3.14 -8.58 -4.40
C ALA A 59 -4.32 -9.25 -3.68
N GLN A 60 -4.50 -8.99 -2.39
CA GLN A 60 -5.63 -9.52 -1.61
C GLN A 60 -6.99 -9.05 -2.15
N LEU A 61 -7.06 -7.83 -2.66
CA LEU A 61 -8.26 -7.25 -3.25
C LEU A 61 -8.46 -7.63 -4.73
N GLY A 62 -7.58 -8.44 -5.32
CA GLY A 62 -7.67 -8.86 -6.73
C GLY A 62 -7.33 -7.76 -7.75
N LEU A 63 -6.61 -6.72 -7.33
CA LEU A 63 -6.23 -5.56 -8.15
C LEU A 63 -4.83 -5.71 -8.79
N VAL A 64 -4.33 -6.95 -8.92
CA VAL A 64 -2.98 -7.24 -9.41
C VAL A 64 -2.78 -6.69 -10.83
N GLY A 65 -1.79 -5.79 -10.99
CA GLY A 65 -1.40 -5.21 -12.27
C GLY A 65 -1.86 -3.76 -12.51
N GLU A 66 -2.84 -3.25 -11.76
CA GLU A 66 -3.35 -1.89 -11.99
C GLU A 66 -2.59 -0.79 -11.25
N LEU A 67 -2.00 -1.12 -10.10
CA LEU A 67 -1.19 -0.16 -9.32
C LEU A 67 0.10 0.21 -10.03
N SER A 68 0.82 -0.78 -10.56
CA SER A 68 2.05 -0.55 -11.34
C SER A 68 1.78 0.21 -12.63
N ALA A 69 0.59 0.06 -13.23
CA ALA A 69 0.22 0.75 -14.47
C ALA A 69 -0.09 2.24 -14.26
N HIS A 70 -0.55 2.65 -13.07
CA HIS A 70 -0.93 4.04 -12.79
C HIS A 70 0.06 4.79 -11.89
N ARG A 71 0.93 4.09 -11.15
CA ARG A 71 1.80 4.69 -10.13
C ARG A 71 3.15 4.02 -10.15
N SER A 72 4.11 4.69 -10.78
CA SER A 72 5.51 4.30 -10.70
C SER A 72 6.12 4.93 -9.43
N PRO A 73 6.62 4.15 -8.46
CA PRO A 73 7.32 4.70 -7.31
C PRO A 73 8.55 5.51 -7.75
N VAL A 74 8.83 6.65 -7.10
CA VAL A 74 9.97 7.55 -7.43
C VAL A 74 11.30 6.79 -7.33
N ARG A 75 11.35 5.75 -6.48
CA ARG A 75 12.36 4.70 -6.51
C ARG A 75 11.63 3.37 -6.55
N ALA A 76 11.64 2.71 -7.70
CA ALA A 76 11.27 1.29 -7.77
C ALA A 76 12.03 0.56 -6.65
N PRO A 77 11.35 -0.27 -5.83
CA PRO A 77 12.06 -1.18 -4.94
C PRO A 77 13.10 -1.92 -5.79
N PRO A 78 14.37 -2.04 -5.35
CA PRO A 78 15.32 -2.90 -6.04
C PRO A 78 14.65 -4.27 -6.15
N GLU A 79 14.54 -4.75 -7.40
CA GLU A 79 13.73 -5.85 -7.86
C GLU A 79 13.52 -6.96 -6.81
N VAL A 80 12.42 -6.87 -6.03
CA VAL A 80 11.97 -7.99 -5.18
C VAL A 80 11.15 -9.00 -6.02
N PHE A 81 11.09 -8.80 -7.34
CA PHE A 81 10.64 -9.79 -8.31
C PHE A 81 11.83 -10.56 -8.92
N ALA A 82 12.77 -11.01 -8.09
CA ALA A 82 13.70 -12.05 -8.48
C ALA A 82 13.08 -13.43 -8.24
N ARG A 83 12.22 -13.83 -9.18
CA ARG A 83 12.22 -15.16 -9.83
C ARG A 83 12.26 -16.41 -8.92
N ARG A 84 11.13 -17.12 -8.80
CA ARG A 84 11.00 -18.52 -9.28
C ARG A 84 9.54 -18.98 -9.34
#